data_AF-A0A255HMW3-F1
#
_entry.id   AF-A0A255HMW3-F1
#
_cell.length_a   1.000
_cell.length_b   1.000
_cell.length_c   1.000
_cell.angle_alpha   90.00
_cell.angle_beta   90.00
_cell.angle_gamma   90.00
#
_symmetry.space_group_name_H-M   'P 1'
#
loop_
_entity.id
_entity.type
_entity.pdbx_description
1 polymer ?
#
loop_
_entity_poly.entity_id
_entity_poly.type
_entity_poly.pdbx_seq_one_letter_code
_entity_poly.pdbx_strand_id
1 'polypeptide(L)'
;MLARSSFSCEERRMDSSERPDGPRVHVVSATCQEFEGRRYYLCGKYFQDSVSDGEKRLHRAVWIAWHGAIQGDHHVHHVDGDRSNNQPENLLCLPGDEHNREHGYERADEIAEMGRTYQSRTKAWHASDAGKQWHQEQYQKTVAALRATAPAACSCCGKQFAASSTVKNSDVKFCSKACKAHARRQSGFDNVTRICGKCGASFEANRYSTRKSCDGCFPARRSRGVLPDSA
;
A
#
# COMPACT_ATOMS: atom_id res chain seq x y z
N MET A 1 -25.21 1.80 8.71
CA MET A 1 -24.65 1.73 10.07
C MET A 1 -24.12 0.33 10.25
N LEU A 2 -22.84 0.12 9.95
CA LEU A 2 -22.18 -1.17 10.14
C LEU A 2 -21.56 -1.16 11.53
N ALA A 3 -21.96 -2.11 12.35
CA ALA A 3 -21.54 -2.24 13.74
C ALA A 3 -20.01 -2.35 13.81
N ARG A 4 -19.41 -1.48 14.63
CA ARG A 4 -18.03 -1.63 15.09
C ARG A 4 -17.99 -2.91 15.92
N SER A 5 -17.41 -3.97 15.38
CA SER A 5 -17.04 -5.14 16.19
C SER A 5 -15.78 -4.75 16.95
N SER A 6 -15.96 -3.99 18.03
CA SER A 6 -14.95 -3.81 19.06
C SER A 6 -14.73 -5.16 19.71
N PHE A 7 -13.79 -5.96 19.22
CA PHE A 7 -13.15 -6.93 20.09
C PHE A 7 -12.29 -6.12 21.04
N SER A 8 -12.89 -5.76 22.18
CA SER A 8 -12.18 -5.13 23.28
C SER A 8 -11.02 -6.03 23.68
N CYS A 9 -9.84 -5.44 23.81
CA CYS A 9 -8.64 -6.04 24.39
C CYS A 9 -8.85 -6.48 25.86
N GLU A 10 -10.04 -6.29 26.44
CA GLU A 10 -10.33 -6.59 27.85
C GLU A 10 -10.59 -8.06 28.20
N GLU A 11 -10.89 -8.95 27.24
CA GLU A 11 -11.36 -10.31 27.56
C GLU A 11 -10.26 -11.40 27.56
N ARG A 12 -9.00 -11.00 27.81
CA ARG A 12 -7.96 -11.97 28.19
C ARG A 12 -7.21 -11.55 29.45
N ARG A 13 -7.96 -11.11 30.47
CA ARG A 13 -7.43 -11.01 31.85
C ARG A 13 -7.29 -12.41 32.43
N MET A 14 -6.12 -13.00 32.25
CA MET A 14 -5.67 -14.12 33.08
C MET A 14 -5.57 -13.65 34.54
N ASP A 15 -5.98 -14.54 35.44
CA ASP A 15 -5.93 -14.39 36.90
C ASP A 15 -4.57 -13.83 37.36
N SER A 16 -4.61 -12.72 38.09
CA SER A 16 -3.46 -11.94 38.55
C SER A 16 -2.64 -12.59 39.66
N SER A 17 -3.01 -13.79 40.13
CA SER A 17 -2.39 -14.44 41.29
C SER A 17 -1.21 -15.37 40.99
N GLU A 18 -0.88 -15.64 39.72
CA GLU A 18 0.27 -16.47 39.32
C GLU A 18 1.11 -15.83 38.20
N ARG A 19 1.43 -14.53 38.29
CA ARG A 19 2.41 -13.93 37.38
C ARG A 19 3.81 -14.31 37.86
N PRO A 20 4.63 -15.03 37.06
CA PRO A 20 6.01 -15.30 37.44
C PRO A 20 6.76 -13.98 37.62
N ASP A 21 7.53 -13.85 38.70
CA ASP A 21 8.47 -12.74 38.91
C ASP A 21 9.56 -12.82 37.83
N GLY A 22 9.28 -12.25 36.67
CA GLY A 22 10.21 -12.14 35.57
C GLY A 22 11.13 -10.94 35.72
N PRO A 23 12.26 -10.92 34.99
CA PRO A 23 13.19 -9.79 34.97
C PRO A 23 12.46 -8.51 34.54
N ARG A 24 12.74 -7.39 35.21
CA ARG A 24 12.12 -6.08 34.92
C ARG A 24 13.12 -5.10 34.34
N VAL A 25 12.59 -4.14 33.57
CA VAL A 25 13.38 -3.04 33.03
C VAL A 25 13.59 -1.98 34.10
N HIS A 26 14.85 -1.64 34.36
CA HIS A 26 15.23 -0.52 35.20
C HIS A 26 15.53 0.71 34.34
N VAL A 27 14.79 1.79 34.57
CA VAL A 27 15.04 3.08 33.89
C VAL A 27 16.19 3.78 34.60
N VAL A 28 17.34 3.86 33.94
CA VAL A 28 18.54 4.55 34.47
C VAL A 28 18.47 6.04 34.16
N SER A 29 18.04 6.39 32.94
CA SER A 29 17.82 7.77 32.51
C SER A 29 16.85 7.82 31.31
N ALA A 30 16.51 9.02 30.85
CA ALA A 30 15.70 9.21 29.63
C ALA A 30 16.31 8.56 28.37
N THR A 31 17.62 8.28 28.38
CA THR A 31 18.35 7.72 27.23
C THR A 31 19.01 6.38 27.52
N CYS A 32 18.86 5.83 28.73
CA CYS A 32 19.48 4.57 29.14
C CYS A 32 18.51 3.74 29.98
N GLN A 33 18.31 2.49 29.58
CA GLN A 33 17.55 1.50 30.35
C GLN A 33 18.40 0.25 30.54
N GLU A 34 18.23 -0.43 31.67
CA GLU A 34 18.95 -1.63 32.02
C GLU A 34 18.00 -2.81 32.16
N PHE A 35 18.38 -3.95 31.59
CA PHE A 35 17.61 -5.19 31.61
C PHE A 35 18.58 -6.38 31.66
N GLU A 36 18.41 -7.26 32.65
CA GLU A 36 19.31 -8.41 32.90
C GLU A 36 20.81 -8.04 32.92
N GLY A 37 21.15 -6.91 33.55
CA GLY A 37 22.53 -6.41 33.64
C GLY A 37 23.10 -5.86 32.33
N ARG A 38 22.29 -5.73 31.27
CA ARG A 38 22.67 -5.13 30.00
C ARG A 38 22.05 -3.75 29.86
N ARG A 39 22.83 -2.80 29.32
CA ARG A 39 22.37 -1.44 29.06
C ARG A 39 21.96 -1.27 27.61
N TYR A 40 20.76 -0.72 27.45
CA TYR A 40 20.19 -0.34 26.18
C TYR A 40 20.09 1.18 26.13
N TYR A 41 20.55 1.76 25.02
CA TYR A 41 20.57 3.20 24.83
C TYR A 41 19.55 3.62 23.77
N LEU A 42 18.89 4.75 24.00
CA LEU A 42 17.97 5.31 23.03
C LEU A 42 18.72 5.71 21.76
N CYS A 43 18.45 5.02 20.66
CA CYS A 43 19.02 5.32 19.34
C CYS A 43 17.89 5.31 18.30
N GLY A 44 17.62 6.48 17.73
CA GLY A 44 16.44 6.67 16.88
C GLY A 44 15.15 6.56 17.69
N LYS A 45 14.31 5.58 17.36
CA LYS A 45 12.98 5.42 17.99
C LYS A 45 12.93 4.38 19.12
N TYR A 46 13.99 3.61 19.33
CA TYR A 46 13.99 2.47 20.24
C TYR A 46 15.25 2.44 21.11
N PHE A 47 15.11 1.85 22.31
CA PHE A 47 16.24 1.48 23.15
C PHE A 47 16.92 0.24 22.57
N GLN A 48 18.21 0.34 22.30
CA GLN A 48 18.98 -0.70 21.65
C GLN A 48 20.38 -0.89 22.23
N ASP A 49 20.87 -2.12 22.13
CA ASP A 49 22.25 -2.49 22.38
C ASP A 49 22.91 -2.82 21.02
N SER A 50 23.96 -2.07 20.68
CA SER A 50 24.72 -2.25 19.45
C SER A 50 25.96 -3.13 19.62
N VAL A 51 26.30 -3.49 20.86
CA VAL A 51 27.56 -4.14 21.23
C VAL A 51 27.39 -5.64 21.42
N SER A 52 26.24 -6.09 21.96
CA SER A 52 26.04 -7.52 22.21
C SER A 52 25.56 -8.32 21.00
N ASP A 53 25.88 -9.61 21.00
CA ASP A 53 25.42 -10.62 20.02
C ASP A 53 23.96 -11.06 20.24
N GLY A 54 23.24 -10.44 21.19
CA GLY A 54 21.86 -10.79 21.55
C GLY A 54 20.78 -10.02 20.79
N GLU A 55 19.54 -10.10 21.28
CA GLU A 55 18.44 -9.28 20.78
C GLU A 55 18.74 -7.80 21.02
N LYS A 56 18.91 -7.07 19.92
CA LYS A 56 19.43 -5.70 19.92
C LYS A 56 18.40 -4.69 20.40
N ARG A 57 17.10 -4.99 20.33
CA ARG A 57 16.04 -4.06 20.72
C ARG A 57 15.46 -4.45 22.08
N LEU A 58 15.44 -3.49 23.01
CA LEU A 58 15.03 -3.75 24.40
C LEU A 58 13.62 -4.34 24.50
N HIS A 59 12.61 -3.75 23.86
CA HIS A 59 11.23 -4.27 23.91
C HIS A 59 11.12 -5.73 23.43
N ARG A 60 11.95 -6.15 22.46
CA ARG A 60 11.98 -7.54 22.00
C ARG A 60 12.70 -8.45 22.99
N ALA A 61 13.80 -7.98 23.58
CA ALA A 61 14.53 -8.71 24.61
C ALA A 61 13.64 -8.98 25.85
N VAL A 62 12.89 -7.96 26.29
CA VAL A 62 11.92 -8.07 27.39
C VAL A 62 10.82 -9.07 27.04
N TRP A 63 10.24 -8.97 25.85
CA TRP A 63 9.23 -9.93 25.39
C TRP A 63 9.75 -11.37 25.41
N ILE A 64 10.96 -11.59 24.89
CA ILE A 64 11.56 -12.93 24.82
C ILE A 64 11.79 -13.52 26.21
N ALA A 65 12.22 -12.71 27.18
CA ALA A 65 12.45 -13.18 28.55
C ALA A 65 11.15 -13.60 29.26
N TRP A 66 10.01 -12.95 28.96
CA TRP A 66 8.73 -13.22 29.61
C TRP A 66 7.88 -14.27 28.88
N HIS A 67 7.90 -14.24 27.55
CA HIS A 67 6.95 -15.00 26.71
C HIS A 67 7.65 -15.96 25.74
N GLY A 68 8.98 -15.94 25.66
CA GLY A 68 9.76 -16.77 24.76
C GLY A 68 9.89 -16.22 23.35
N ALA A 69 10.31 -17.08 22.41
CA ALA A 69 10.68 -16.66 21.06
C ALA A 69 9.52 -15.98 20.30
N ILE A 70 9.84 -14.88 19.61
CA ILE A 70 8.94 -14.21 18.67
C ILE A 70 8.84 -15.07 17.41
N GLN A 71 7.63 -15.52 17.07
CA GLN A 71 7.40 -16.45 15.96
C GLN A 71 7.30 -15.71 14.61
N GLY A 72 7.97 -16.24 13.58
CA GLY A 72 7.77 -15.79 12.19
C GLY A 72 7.95 -14.28 11.98
N ASP A 73 6.91 -13.66 11.42
CA ASP A 73 6.82 -12.23 11.07
C ASP A 73 6.10 -11.38 12.12
N HIS A 74 5.98 -11.86 13.36
CA HIS A 74 5.34 -11.11 14.42
C HIS A 74 6.19 -9.93 14.91
N HIS A 75 5.52 -8.87 15.31
CA HIS A 75 6.11 -7.64 15.85
C HIS A 75 5.66 -7.42 17.29
N VAL A 76 6.56 -6.89 18.11
CA VAL A 76 6.23 -6.48 19.48
C VAL A 76 5.79 -5.00 19.46
N HIS A 77 4.54 -4.77 19.81
CA HIS A 77 3.84 -3.50 19.88
C HIS A 77 3.88 -2.92 21.30
N HIS A 78 3.91 -1.59 21.42
CA HIS A 78 3.76 -0.86 22.68
C HIS A 78 2.29 -0.43 22.82
N VAL A 79 1.56 -1.02 23.76
CA VAL A 79 0.09 -0.85 23.89
C VAL A 79 -0.30 0.62 24.15
N ASP A 80 0.53 1.36 24.89
CA ASP A 80 0.33 2.79 25.16
C ASP A 80 0.88 3.73 24.06
N GLY A 81 1.52 3.19 23.03
CA GLY A 81 2.20 3.94 21.97
C GLY A 81 3.53 4.60 22.40
N ASP A 82 3.91 4.52 23.67
CA ASP A 82 5.16 5.05 24.21
C ASP A 82 6.28 4.01 24.11
N ARG A 83 7.17 4.22 23.14
CA ARG A 83 8.33 3.36 22.88
C ARG A 83 9.38 3.36 23.99
N SER A 84 9.27 4.29 24.95
CA SER A 84 10.13 4.32 26.13
C SER A 84 9.61 3.46 27.28
N ASN A 85 8.32 3.10 27.27
CA ASN A 85 7.73 2.22 28.26
C ASN A 85 7.94 0.74 27.86
N ASN A 86 9.10 0.19 28.21
CA ASN A 86 9.48 -1.19 27.88
C ASN A 86 9.11 -2.20 28.98
N GLN A 87 8.17 -1.88 29.87
CA GLN A 87 7.69 -2.85 30.87
C GLN A 87 6.93 -3.99 30.16
N PRO A 88 7.07 -5.25 30.62
CA PRO A 88 6.52 -6.42 29.93
C PRO A 88 4.99 -6.33 29.77
N GLU A 89 4.30 -5.70 30.73
CA GLU A 89 2.85 -5.52 30.67
C GLU A 89 2.38 -4.51 29.60
N ASN A 90 3.29 -3.65 29.11
CA ASN A 90 3.01 -2.68 28.04
C ASN A 90 3.32 -3.23 26.63
N LEU A 91 3.81 -4.47 26.55
CA LEU A 91 4.22 -5.08 25.30
C LEU A 91 3.18 -6.10 24.84
N LEU A 92 2.93 -6.13 23.54
CA LEU A 92 2.01 -7.07 22.90
C LEU A 92 2.61 -7.60 21.60
N CYS A 93 2.75 -8.90 21.44
CA CYS A 93 3.22 -9.49 20.18
C CYS A 93 2.04 -9.75 19.24
N LEU A 94 2.08 -9.10 18.08
CA LEU A 94 1.03 -9.14 17.06
C LEU A 94 1.59 -9.69 15.74
N PRO A 95 0.77 -10.34 14.91
CA PRO A 95 1.11 -10.61 13.52
C PRO A 95 1.55 -9.33 12.79
N GLY A 96 2.54 -9.44 11.90
CA GLY A 96 3.13 -8.28 11.25
C GLY A 96 2.14 -7.43 10.45
N ASP A 97 1.14 -8.06 9.83
CA ASP A 97 0.06 -7.41 9.10
C ASP A 97 -0.90 -6.65 10.02
N GLU A 98 -1.25 -7.22 11.17
CA GLU A 98 -2.08 -6.60 12.19
C GLU A 98 -1.39 -5.37 12.80
N HIS A 99 -0.12 -5.51 13.21
CA HIS A 99 0.70 -4.40 13.70
C HIS A 99 0.81 -3.26 12.67
N ASN A 100 1.01 -3.60 11.40
CA ASN A 100 1.11 -2.60 10.32
C ASN A 100 -0.23 -1.89 10.07
N ARG A 101 -1.35 -2.60 10.23
CA ARG A 101 -2.69 -2.04 10.09
C ARG A 101 -2.99 -1.03 11.21
N GLU A 102 -2.62 -1.33 12.45
CA GLU A 102 -2.78 -0.41 13.59
C GLU A 102 -1.98 0.89 13.40
N HIS A 103 -0.69 0.80 13.07
CA HIS A 103 0.10 2.00 12.70
C HIS A 103 -0.43 2.71 11.44
N GLY A 104 -1.11 1.99 10.55
CA GLY A 104 -1.83 2.56 9.42
C GLY A 104 -2.97 3.48 9.87
N TYR A 105 -3.74 3.06 10.90
CA TYR A 105 -4.82 3.86 11.47
C TYR A 105 -4.31 5.07 12.24
N GLU A 106 -3.31 4.91 13.10
CA GLU A 106 -2.69 6.02 13.84
C GLU A 106 -2.21 7.11 12.88
N ARG A 107 -1.50 6.72 11.81
CA ARG A 107 -1.03 7.66 10.79
C ARG A 107 -2.18 8.32 10.05
N ALA A 108 -3.27 7.60 9.76
CA ALA A 108 -4.44 8.17 9.10
C ALA A 108 -5.10 9.24 9.98
N ASP A 109 -5.20 8.99 11.28
CA ASP A 109 -5.78 9.94 12.24
C ASP A 109 -4.89 11.18 12.41
N GLU A 110 -3.57 11.01 12.54
CA GLU A 110 -2.60 12.10 12.57
C GLU A 110 -2.68 12.98 11.30
N ILE A 111 -2.73 12.35 10.12
CA ILE A 111 -2.86 13.06 8.84
C ILE A 111 -4.21 13.79 8.77
N ALA A 112 -5.29 13.16 9.24
CA ALA A 112 -6.60 13.78 9.24
C ALA A 112 -6.65 14.99 10.18
N GLU A 113 -6.02 14.90 11.36
CA GLU A 113 -5.92 16.00 12.32
C GLU A 113 -5.06 17.14 11.80
N MET A 114 -3.90 16.83 11.20
CA MET A 114 -3.08 17.81 10.50
C MET A 114 -3.87 18.48 9.38
N GLY A 115 -4.61 17.70 8.59
CA GLY A 115 -5.52 18.20 7.57
C GLY A 115 -6.51 19.20 8.14
N ARG A 116 -7.26 18.84 9.20
CA ARG A 116 -8.21 19.73 9.88
C ARG A 116 -7.55 21.02 10.37
N THR A 117 -6.38 20.91 10.98
CA THR A 117 -5.65 22.04 11.57
C THR A 117 -5.17 23.04 10.53
N TYR A 118 -4.60 22.55 9.42
CA TYR A 118 -3.91 23.41 8.46
C TYR A 118 -4.73 23.72 7.19
N GLN A 119 -5.80 22.98 6.90
CA GLN A 119 -6.57 23.13 5.66
C GLN A 119 -7.04 24.57 5.42
N SER A 120 -7.50 25.28 6.44
CA SER A 120 -7.94 26.68 6.33
C SER A 120 -6.79 27.60 5.92
N ARG A 121 -5.63 27.48 6.58
CA ARG A 121 -4.41 28.24 6.27
C ARG A 121 -3.87 27.92 4.88
N THR A 122 -3.83 26.63 4.53
CA THR A 122 -3.43 26.17 3.20
C THR A 122 -4.35 26.76 2.13
N LYS A 123 -5.68 26.71 2.33
CA LYS A 123 -6.65 27.29 1.40
C LYS A 123 -6.47 28.81 1.27
N ALA A 124 -6.29 29.52 2.38
CA ALA A 124 -6.07 30.95 2.39
C ALA A 124 -4.78 31.32 1.63
N TRP A 125 -3.69 30.60 1.84
CA TRP A 125 -2.42 30.83 1.15
C TRP A 125 -2.53 30.59 -0.36
N HIS A 126 -3.13 29.47 -0.80
CA HIS A 126 -3.32 29.20 -2.25
C HIS A 126 -4.27 30.21 -2.92
N ALA A 127 -5.21 30.80 -2.16
CA ALA A 127 -6.09 31.86 -2.67
C ALA A 127 -5.42 33.23 -2.73
N SER A 128 -4.35 33.45 -1.94
CA SER A 128 -3.62 34.72 -1.89
C SER A 128 -2.81 34.98 -3.15
N ASP A 129 -2.57 36.26 -3.45
CA ASP A 129 -1.79 36.63 -4.64
C ASP A 129 -0.31 36.26 -4.49
N ALA A 130 0.25 36.36 -3.28
CA ALA A 130 1.60 35.88 -2.98
C ALA A 130 1.75 34.36 -3.24
N GLY A 131 0.76 33.56 -2.86
CA GLY A 131 0.75 32.11 -3.12
C GLY A 131 0.66 31.79 -4.61
N LYS A 132 -0.21 32.48 -5.35
CA LYS A 132 -0.33 32.32 -6.81
C LYS A 132 0.97 32.71 -7.53
N GLN A 133 1.59 33.82 -7.15
CA GLN A 133 2.87 34.29 -7.70
C GLN A 133 3.98 33.27 -7.42
N TRP A 134 4.07 32.78 -6.19
CA TRP A 134 5.05 31.74 -5.85
C TRP A 134 4.89 30.48 -6.71
N HIS A 135 3.66 30.01 -6.93
CA HIS A 135 3.38 28.87 -7.81
C HIS A 135 3.75 29.17 -9.27
N GLN A 136 3.46 30.38 -9.75
CA GLN A 136 3.84 30.82 -11.08
C GLN A 136 5.36 30.81 -11.26
N GLU A 137 6.12 31.33 -10.30
CA GLU A 137 7.59 31.32 -10.31
C GLU A 137 8.14 29.89 -10.29
N GLN A 138 7.61 29.01 -9.44
CA GLN A 138 8.06 27.61 -9.41
C GLN A 138 7.75 26.88 -10.72
N TYR A 139 6.59 27.17 -11.31
CA TYR A 139 6.24 26.66 -12.64
C TYR A 139 7.21 27.18 -13.71
N GLN A 140 7.53 28.48 -13.72
CA GLN A 140 8.48 29.06 -14.67
C GLN A 140 9.88 28.43 -14.57
N LYS A 141 10.33 28.07 -13.38
CA LYS A 141 11.62 27.38 -13.18
C LYS A 141 11.64 25.97 -13.78
N THR A 142 10.50 25.31 -13.88
CA THR A 142 10.40 23.88 -14.25
C THR A 142 9.76 23.63 -15.61
N VAL A 143 9.10 24.65 -16.19
CA VAL A 143 8.31 24.52 -17.43
C VAL A 143 9.12 24.03 -18.62
N ALA A 144 10.38 24.47 -18.73
CA ALA A 144 11.25 24.07 -19.84
C ALA A 144 11.52 22.55 -19.81
N ALA A 145 11.90 22.03 -18.64
CA ALA A 145 12.12 20.60 -18.46
C ALA A 145 10.83 19.78 -18.59
N LEU A 146 9.71 20.27 -18.08
CA LEU A 146 8.41 19.59 -18.15
C LEU A 146 7.88 19.50 -19.59
N ARG A 147 8.10 20.54 -20.39
CA ARG A 147 7.65 20.62 -21.80
C ARG A 147 8.67 20.08 -22.79
N ALA A 148 9.89 19.75 -22.34
CA ALA A 148 10.88 19.13 -23.19
C ALA A 148 10.36 17.76 -23.67
N THR A 149 10.50 17.51 -24.97
CA THR A 149 10.03 16.29 -25.62
C THR A 149 11.13 15.64 -26.44
N ALA A 150 11.05 14.32 -26.56
CA ALA A 150 11.93 13.51 -27.40
C ALA A 150 11.08 12.60 -28.29
N PRO A 151 11.56 12.25 -29.50
CA PRO A 151 10.87 11.28 -30.35
C PRO A 151 10.87 9.89 -29.70
N ALA A 152 9.72 9.23 -29.68
CA ALA A 152 9.54 7.85 -29.24
C ALA A 152 8.66 7.08 -30.24
N ALA A 153 8.89 5.77 -30.36
CA ALA A 153 8.10 4.89 -31.22
C ALA A 153 7.01 4.17 -30.42
N CYS A 154 5.77 4.18 -30.93
CA CYS A 154 4.66 3.50 -30.29
C CYS A 154 4.79 1.97 -30.41
N SER A 155 4.80 1.24 -29.30
CA SER A 155 4.88 -0.23 -29.29
C SER A 155 3.65 -0.92 -29.90
N CYS A 156 2.52 -0.22 -30.03
CA CYS A 156 1.29 -0.77 -30.60
C CYS A 156 1.19 -0.56 -32.12
N CYS A 157 1.65 0.58 -32.65
CA CYS A 157 1.42 0.94 -34.06
C CYS A 157 2.68 1.41 -34.81
N GLY A 158 3.83 1.44 -34.16
CA GLY A 158 5.12 1.84 -34.74
C GLY A 158 5.29 3.35 -35.00
N LYS A 159 4.20 4.14 -34.94
CA LYS A 159 4.25 5.58 -35.24
C LYS A 159 5.16 6.33 -34.27
N GLN A 160 5.96 7.26 -34.79
CA GLN A 160 6.74 8.20 -33.99
C GLN A 160 5.82 9.27 -33.36
N PHE A 161 6.11 9.62 -32.12
CA PHE A 161 5.40 10.67 -31.39
C PHE A 161 6.34 11.39 -30.41
N ALA A 162 5.99 12.63 -30.04
CA ALA A 162 6.72 13.40 -29.06
C ALA A 162 6.35 12.93 -27.65
N ALA A 163 7.27 12.25 -26.98
CA ALA A 163 7.15 11.84 -25.59
C ALA A 163 7.79 12.89 -24.67
N SER A 164 7.29 13.05 -23.44
CA SER A 164 7.95 13.89 -22.43
C SER A 164 9.34 13.33 -22.15
N SER A 165 10.37 14.18 -22.23
CA SER A 165 11.75 13.78 -21.96
C SER A 165 12.05 13.61 -20.48
N THR A 166 11.12 14.03 -19.59
CA THR A 166 11.22 13.81 -18.14
C THR A 166 10.97 12.35 -17.78
N VAL A 167 10.20 11.62 -18.60
CA VAL A 167 9.91 10.21 -18.39
C VAL A 167 10.92 9.39 -19.19
N LYS A 168 11.43 8.29 -18.63
CA LYS A 168 12.30 7.39 -19.38
C LYS A 168 11.53 6.87 -20.59
N ASN A 169 12.14 6.91 -21.78
CA ASN A 169 11.50 6.45 -23.02
C ASN A 169 10.97 5.02 -22.94
N SER A 170 11.56 4.15 -22.10
CA SER A 170 11.08 2.80 -21.81
C SER A 170 9.65 2.75 -21.24
N ASP A 171 9.24 3.81 -20.55
CA ASP A 171 7.97 3.89 -19.85
C ASP A 171 6.87 4.48 -20.75
N VAL A 172 7.26 5.20 -21.81
CA VAL A 172 6.34 5.83 -22.76
C VAL A 172 6.08 4.92 -23.97
N LYS A 173 5.22 3.91 -23.77
CA LYS A 173 4.99 2.82 -24.74
C LYS A 173 4.01 3.15 -25.87
N PHE A 174 3.12 4.12 -25.70
CA PHE A 174 2.00 4.33 -26.62
C PHE A 174 1.82 5.80 -27.01
N CYS A 175 1.56 6.05 -28.29
CA CYS A 175 1.31 7.41 -28.79
C CYS A 175 -0.04 7.99 -28.34
N SER A 176 -1.01 7.14 -27.94
CA SER A 176 -2.35 7.57 -27.58
C SER A 176 -3.05 6.60 -26.65
N LYS A 177 -4.13 7.09 -25.99
CA LYS A 177 -5.04 6.26 -25.18
C LYS A 177 -5.65 5.11 -26.01
N ALA A 178 -5.87 5.32 -27.31
CA ALA A 178 -6.38 4.30 -28.20
C ALA A 178 -5.38 3.14 -28.39
N CYS A 179 -4.10 3.45 -28.64
CA CYS A 179 -3.04 2.45 -28.73
C CYS A 179 -2.82 1.71 -27.41
N LYS A 180 -2.87 2.42 -26.27
CA LYS A 180 -2.80 1.80 -24.94
C LYS A 180 -3.97 0.82 -24.73
N ALA A 181 -5.19 1.23 -25.04
CA ALA A 181 -6.37 0.37 -24.92
C ALA A 181 -6.32 -0.81 -25.89
N HIS A 182 -5.81 -0.62 -27.11
CA HIS A 182 -5.67 -1.68 -28.09
C HIS A 182 -4.67 -2.75 -27.62
N ALA A 183 -3.46 -2.35 -27.21
CA ALA A 183 -2.47 -3.26 -26.67
C ALA A 183 -2.97 -4.00 -25.41
N ARG A 184 -3.72 -3.31 -24.54
CA ARG A 184 -4.37 -3.95 -23.38
C ARG A 184 -5.38 -5.03 -23.77
N ARG A 185 -6.22 -4.77 -24.78
CA ARG A 185 -7.17 -5.78 -25.28
C ARG A 185 -6.45 -6.96 -25.94
N GLN A 186 -5.42 -6.70 -26.73
CA GLN A 186 -4.61 -7.76 -27.36
C GLN A 186 -3.91 -8.65 -26.32
N SER A 187 -3.51 -8.11 -25.17
CA SER A 187 -2.84 -8.89 -24.12
C SER A 187 -3.71 -10.00 -23.50
N GLY A 188 -5.03 -9.97 -23.72
CA GLY A 188 -5.96 -10.96 -23.16
C GLY A 188 -6.11 -10.94 -21.63
N PHE A 189 -5.36 -10.11 -20.91
CA PHE A 189 -5.35 -10.09 -19.44
C PHE A 189 -6.73 -9.87 -18.82
N ASP A 190 -7.58 -9.06 -19.45
CA ASP A 190 -8.94 -8.78 -18.96
C ASP A 190 -9.97 -9.79 -19.47
N ASN A 191 -9.55 -10.86 -20.16
CA ASN A 191 -10.45 -11.91 -20.62
C ASN A 191 -10.79 -12.85 -19.47
N VAL A 192 -12.06 -13.24 -19.43
CA VAL A 192 -12.61 -14.17 -18.44
C VAL A 192 -13.41 -15.25 -19.17
N THR A 193 -13.36 -16.45 -18.62
CA THR A 193 -14.19 -17.56 -19.07
C THR A 193 -15.63 -17.35 -18.59
N ARG A 194 -16.59 -17.41 -19.52
CA ARG A 194 -18.03 -17.29 -19.27
C ARG A 194 -18.77 -18.48 -19.86
N ILE A 195 -19.98 -18.73 -19.37
CA ILE A 195 -20.87 -19.75 -19.94
C ILE A 195 -21.86 -19.10 -20.91
N CYS A 196 -22.03 -19.69 -22.08
CA CYS A 196 -22.98 -19.25 -23.09
C CYS A 196 -24.41 -19.48 -22.62
N GLY A 197 -25.22 -18.42 -22.53
CA GLY A 197 -26.62 -18.55 -22.14
C GLY A 197 -27.52 -19.28 -23.15
N LYS A 198 -27.04 -19.61 -24.34
CA LYS A 198 -27.81 -20.33 -25.38
C LYS A 198 -27.48 -21.81 -25.46
N CYS A 199 -26.20 -22.16 -25.56
CA CYS A 199 -25.75 -23.54 -25.75
C CYS A 199 -25.03 -24.13 -24.53
N GLY A 200 -24.83 -23.36 -23.46
CA GLY A 200 -24.12 -23.83 -22.26
C GLY A 200 -22.59 -23.98 -22.43
N ALA A 201 -22.04 -23.77 -23.63
CA ALA A 201 -20.59 -23.88 -23.85
C ALA A 201 -19.82 -22.74 -23.14
N SER A 202 -18.65 -23.07 -22.58
CA SER A 202 -17.71 -22.05 -22.09
C SER A 202 -17.09 -21.27 -23.24
N PHE A 203 -16.95 -19.96 -23.08
CA PHE A 203 -16.29 -19.09 -24.04
C PHE A 203 -15.52 -18.00 -23.33
N GLU A 204 -14.45 -17.52 -23.96
CA GLU A 204 -13.70 -16.37 -23.47
C GLU A 204 -14.33 -15.07 -23.95
N ALA A 205 -14.48 -14.14 -23.02
CA ALA A 205 -14.85 -12.77 -23.36
C ALA A 205 -14.14 -11.80 -22.44
N ASN A 206 -13.87 -10.61 -22.95
CA ASN A 206 -13.39 -9.51 -22.12
C ASN A 206 -14.38 -9.25 -20.98
N ARG A 207 -13.89 -9.06 -19.75
CA ARG A 207 -14.72 -8.85 -18.55
C ARG A 207 -15.66 -7.65 -18.66
N TYR A 208 -15.29 -6.65 -19.47
CA TYR A 208 -16.11 -5.47 -19.74
C TYR A 208 -17.09 -5.65 -20.91
N SER A 209 -17.01 -6.76 -21.63
CA SER A 209 -17.95 -7.08 -22.70
C SER A 209 -19.33 -7.40 -22.15
N THR A 210 -20.38 -6.90 -22.81
CA THR A 210 -21.78 -7.23 -22.52
C THR A 210 -22.21 -8.56 -23.17
N ARG A 211 -21.31 -9.22 -23.91
CA ARG A 211 -21.56 -10.47 -24.62
C ARG A 211 -21.89 -11.61 -23.65
N LYS A 212 -23.05 -12.24 -23.88
CA LYS A 212 -23.59 -13.36 -23.07
C LYS A 212 -23.56 -14.73 -23.78
N SER A 213 -23.09 -14.78 -25.02
CA SER A 213 -23.13 -15.99 -25.85
C SER A 213 -21.81 -16.22 -26.61
N CYS A 214 -21.46 -17.48 -26.88
CA CYS A 214 -20.27 -17.85 -27.66
C CYS A 214 -20.33 -17.36 -29.13
N ASP A 215 -19.22 -17.42 -29.86
CA ASP A 215 -19.10 -16.83 -31.22
C ASP A 215 -19.98 -17.56 -32.22
N GLY A 216 -20.11 -18.89 -32.08
CA GLY A 216 -21.08 -19.66 -32.87
C GLY A 216 -22.55 -19.26 -32.65
N CYS A 217 -22.84 -18.55 -31.55
CA CYS A 217 -24.16 -18.05 -31.20
C CYS A 217 -24.32 -16.54 -31.44
N PHE A 218 -23.27 -15.82 -31.92
CA PHE A 218 -23.18 -14.35 -31.98
C PHE A 218 -22.42 -13.81 -33.22
N PRO A 219 -22.97 -12.90 -34.05
CA PRO A 219 -24.36 -12.66 -34.39
C PRO A 219 -24.77 -13.53 -35.58
N ALA A 220 -25.94 -14.17 -35.52
CA ALA A 220 -26.51 -14.80 -36.71
C ALA A 220 -26.77 -13.71 -37.79
N ARG A 221 -25.95 -13.68 -38.85
CA ARG A 221 -26.33 -13.10 -40.14
C ARG A 221 -25.90 -14.03 -41.28
N ARG A 222 -26.91 -14.74 -41.79
CA ARG A 222 -27.19 -15.14 -43.18
C ARG A 222 -26.00 -15.70 -43.98
N SER A 223 -26.05 -17.02 -44.21
CA SER A 223 -25.52 -17.62 -45.43
C SER A 223 -25.95 -16.78 -46.65
N ARG A 224 -25.02 -16.05 -47.27
CA ARG A 224 -25.25 -15.55 -48.63
C ARG A 224 -25.39 -16.78 -49.52
N GLY A 225 -26.49 -16.83 -50.27
CA GLY A 225 -26.84 -17.95 -51.12
C GLY A 225 -25.68 -18.32 -52.05
N VAL A 226 -25.43 -19.62 -52.14
CA VAL A 226 -24.75 -20.22 -53.28
C VAL A 226 -25.75 -20.11 -54.44
N LEU A 227 -25.48 -19.25 -55.41
CA LEU A 227 -26.00 -19.48 -56.75
C LEU A 227 -25.04 -20.49 -57.39
N PRO A 228 -25.49 -21.66 -57.84
CA PRO A 228 -24.69 -22.49 -58.74
C PRO A 228 -24.65 -21.81 -60.10
N ASP A 229 -23.43 -21.59 -60.60
CA ASP A 229 -23.19 -21.21 -62.00
C ASP A 229 -23.70 -22.32 -62.92
N SER A 230 -24.42 -21.89 -63.94
CA SER A 230 -24.90 -22.69 -65.06
C SER A 230 -23.73 -23.29 -65.85
N ALA A 231 -23.68 -24.62 -65.94
CA ALA A 231 -23.23 -25.41 -67.10
C ALA A 231 -23.47 -26.91 -66.83
#